data_AF-A0A9P3GRQ8-F1
#
_entry.id   AF-A0A9P3GRQ8-F1
#
_cell.length_a   1.000
_cell.length_b   1.000
_cell.length_c   1.000
_cell.angle_alpha   90.00
_cell.angle_beta   90.00
_cell.angle_gamma   90.00
#
_symmetry.space_group_name_H-M   'P 1'
#
loop_
_entity.id
_entity.type
_entity.pdbx_description
1 polymer ?
#
loop_
_entity_poly.entity_id
_entity_poly.type
_entity_poly.pdbx_seq_one_letter_code
_entity_poly.pdbx_strand_id
1 'polypeptide(L)'
;MSEKSFPVLKYLHLPTLGGVRGMQPSQITVPNLTQLRVNYHCAGAILDSAPLHLFSKLTTLELNVFRYKQQSQRDRFVSILHSASATLEVLILRRGQFDPTSGSGSASLELMPTIFPRLTFLVLDAIVEYCDSAHSIVGELCRAAHVLERLHIVRYFPSRVHAYLHSGSLCFPTVRFLRYFVPDQADWDKFIPGHTDWHNFIYAFPCLEELQISGGDPTPMIHAAVAMDVAAKGGNGSPAWPRLANLALFGAHEAIAIRFVQHRAAAGHPLSVVAYEGWLLIRTERIFADLNVTFVPLNRWPANGDDYDEDWVEYWHIINGTLPFRRRPAVTS
;
A
#
# COMPACT_ATOMS: atom_id res chain seq x y z
N MET A 1 19.76 37.88 -0.71
CA MET A 1 19.38 36.94 -1.79
C MET A 1 17.86 36.97 -1.89
N SER A 2 17.29 37.09 -3.10
CA SER A 2 15.85 37.31 -3.29
C SER A 2 15.05 36.01 -3.16
N GLU A 3 14.03 36.02 -2.32
CA GLU A 3 12.98 34.98 -2.26
C GLU A 3 12.31 34.85 -3.64
N LYS A 4 12.19 33.63 -4.16
CA LYS A 4 11.46 33.34 -5.40
C LYS A 4 10.08 32.82 -5.03
N SER A 5 9.05 33.61 -5.29
CA SER A 5 7.65 33.23 -5.05
C SER A 5 7.00 32.71 -6.33
N PHE A 6 6.29 31.60 -6.24
CA PHE A 6 5.57 30.94 -7.33
C PHE A 6 4.08 30.80 -6.95
N PRO A 7 3.30 31.89 -6.95
CA PRO A 7 1.94 31.91 -6.41
C PRO A 7 0.94 31.06 -7.20
N VAL A 8 1.21 30.77 -8.48
CA VAL A 8 0.35 29.95 -9.33
C VAL A 8 0.72 28.46 -9.33
N LEU A 9 1.86 28.08 -8.73
CA LEU A 9 2.34 26.71 -8.75
C LEU A 9 1.53 25.84 -7.79
N LYS A 10 0.89 24.81 -8.34
CA LYS A 10 0.07 23.83 -7.60
C LYS A 10 0.75 22.46 -7.46
N TYR A 11 1.61 22.13 -8.41
CA TYR A 11 2.32 20.86 -8.48
C TYR A 11 3.82 21.11 -8.44
N LEU A 12 4.52 20.44 -7.54
CA LEU A 12 5.97 20.48 -7.47
C LEU A 12 6.51 19.05 -7.44
N HIS A 13 7.24 18.68 -8.50
CA HIS A 13 8.02 17.45 -8.55
C HIS A 13 9.50 17.78 -8.50
N LEU A 14 10.17 17.19 -7.53
CA LEU A 14 11.59 17.35 -7.29
C LEU A 14 12.27 16.02 -7.64
N PRO A 15 12.79 15.89 -8.88
CA PRO A 15 13.38 14.65 -9.34
C PRO A 15 14.72 14.38 -8.65
N THR A 16 15.17 13.13 -8.74
CA THR A 16 16.48 12.68 -8.29
C THR A 16 17.57 13.36 -9.12
N LEU A 17 18.03 14.53 -8.71
CA LEU A 17 19.12 15.23 -9.37
C LEU A 17 20.38 15.07 -8.51
N GLY A 18 21.35 14.34 -9.02
CA GLY A 18 22.69 14.16 -8.42
C GLY A 18 23.54 15.44 -8.32
N GLY A 19 22.92 16.62 -8.40
CA GLY A 19 23.59 17.91 -8.50
C GLY A 19 22.88 19.07 -7.79
N VAL A 20 21.79 18.88 -7.05
CA VAL A 20 21.13 19.97 -6.28
C VAL A 20 21.89 20.27 -4.99
N ARG A 21 23.22 20.44 -5.07
CA ARG A 21 24.00 21.08 -4.03
C ARG A 21 23.94 22.59 -4.28
N GLY A 22 22.87 23.25 -3.87
CA GLY A 22 22.81 24.72 -3.96
C GLY A 22 21.43 25.34 -3.94
N MET A 23 20.37 24.60 -4.24
CA MET A 23 19.01 25.13 -4.08
C MET A 23 18.62 24.99 -2.60
N GLN A 24 18.63 26.11 -1.87
CA GLN A 24 18.10 26.19 -0.51
C GLN A 24 16.57 26.33 -0.62
N PRO A 25 15.79 25.31 -0.27
CA PRO A 25 14.34 25.28 -0.51
C PRO A 25 13.57 26.36 0.27
N SER A 26 14.16 26.87 1.35
CA SER A 26 13.71 28.05 2.08
C SER A 26 13.59 29.32 1.23
N GLN A 27 14.12 29.31 0.00
CA GLN A 27 14.03 30.43 -0.95
C GLN A 27 12.84 30.31 -1.92
N ILE A 28 12.03 29.25 -1.81
CA ILE A 28 10.90 28.97 -2.69
C ILE A 28 9.59 29.08 -1.91
N THR A 29 8.76 30.05 -2.26
CA THR A 29 7.42 30.22 -1.66
C THR A 29 6.35 29.74 -2.64
N VAL A 30 5.60 28.70 -2.26
CA VAL A 30 4.55 28.06 -3.09
C VAL A 30 3.22 28.02 -2.34
N PRO A 31 2.55 29.17 -2.14
CA PRO A 31 1.40 29.30 -1.22
C PRO A 31 0.13 28.55 -1.64
N ASN A 32 0.11 28.02 -2.88
CA ASN A 32 -1.00 27.27 -3.45
C ASN A 32 -0.60 25.84 -3.84
N LEU A 33 0.48 25.31 -3.25
CA LEU A 33 0.92 23.95 -3.48
C LEU A 33 -0.15 22.96 -2.97
N THR A 34 -0.63 22.10 -3.87
CA THR A 34 -1.58 21.03 -3.56
C THR A 34 -0.95 19.66 -3.73
N GLN A 35 0.09 19.52 -4.55
CA GLN A 35 0.76 18.26 -4.81
C GLN A 35 2.27 18.40 -4.73
N LEU A 36 2.90 17.54 -3.92
CA LEU A 36 4.34 17.52 -3.72
C LEU A 36 4.87 16.10 -3.91
N ARG A 37 5.78 15.95 -4.88
CA ARG A 37 6.53 14.71 -5.12
C ARG A 37 8.01 14.96 -4.91
N VAL A 38 8.64 14.23 -4.01
CA VAL A 38 10.06 14.36 -3.70
C VAL A 38 10.77 13.03 -3.84
N ASN A 39 11.77 12.97 -4.71
CA ASN A 39 12.63 11.81 -4.90
C ASN A 39 14.05 12.12 -4.35
N TYR A 40 14.67 11.17 -3.62
CA TYR A 40 16.10 11.02 -3.25
C TYR A 40 16.91 12.29 -2.86
N HIS A 41 17.62 12.26 -1.71
CA HIS A 41 18.53 13.30 -1.16
C HIS A 41 17.95 14.71 -0.89
N CYS A 42 16.89 15.12 -1.56
CA CYS A 42 16.26 16.42 -1.37
C CYS A 42 15.11 16.40 -0.36
N ALA A 43 14.52 15.23 -0.07
CA ALA A 43 13.38 15.10 0.85
C ALA A 43 13.70 15.66 2.24
N GLY A 44 14.81 15.28 2.87
CA GLY A 44 15.24 15.86 4.14
C GLY A 44 15.43 17.38 4.02
N ALA A 45 16.30 17.85 3.12
CA ALA A 45 16.60 19.28 3.00
C ALA A 45 15.37 20.17 2.70
N ILE A 46 14.42 19.70 1.89
CA ILE A 46 13.21 20.45 1.51
C ILE A 46 12.19 20.43 2.64
N LEU A 47 11.89 19.26 3.18
CA LEU A 47 10.90 19.12 4.24
C LEU A 47 11.38 19.76 5.55
N ASP A 48 12.68 19.68 5.83
CA ASP A 48 13.30 20.24 7.03
C ASP A 48 13.33 21.78 7.01
N SER A 49 13.34 22.42 5.84
CA SER A 49 13.48 23.88 5.72
C SER A 49 12.22 24.64 5.26
N ALA A 50 11.28 23.97 4.57
CA ALA A 50 10.09 24.64 4.03
C ALA A 50 9.08 24.98 5.12
N PRO A 51 8.56 26.22 5.22
CA PRO A 51 7.56 26.61 6.23
C PRO A 51 6.33 25.68 6.27
N LEU A 52 5.86 25.31 7.47
CA LEU A 52 4.78 24.32 7.61
C LEU A 52 3.47 24.73 6.92
N HIS A 53 3.14 26.03 6.92
CA HIS A 53 1.92 26.54 6.30
C HIS A 53 1.82 26.24 4.79
N LEU A 54 2.94 25.96 4.11
CA LEU A 54 2.97 25.55 2.71
C LEU A 54 2.30 24.18 2.49
N PHE A 55 2.23 23.34 3.51
CA PHE A 55 1.62 22.02 3.43
C PHE A 55 0.13 22.01 3.81
N SER A 56 -0.43 23.13 4.26
CA SER A 56 -1.83 23.22 4.73
C SER A 56 -2.88 22.91 3.66
N LYS A 57 -2.54 23.08 2.38
CA LYS A 57 -3.41 22.82 1.22
C LYS A 57 -3.04 21.53 0.48
N LEU A 58 -2.12 20.74 1.02
CA LEU A 58 -1.55 19.60 0.33
C LEU A 58 -2.56 18.44 0.26
N THR A 59 -3.04 18.13 -0.94
CA THR A 59 -3.90 16.98 -1.22
C THR A 59 -3.09 15.73 -1.54
N THR A 60 -1.86 15.87 -2.03
CA THR A 60 -1.00 14.74 -2.39
C THR A 60 0.43 14.94 -1.91
N LEU A 61 0.93 13.97 -1.14
CA LEU A 61 2.33 13.88 -0.73
C LEU A 61 2.92 12.56 -1.19
N GLU A 62 3.94 12.62 -2.04
CA GLU A 62 4.75 11.47 -2.43
C GLU A 62 6.20 11.68 -2.01
N LEU A 63 6.69 10.79 -1.15
CA LEU A 63 8.09 10.73 -0.74
C LEU A 63 8.70 9.41 -1.23
N ASN A 64 9.68 9.53 -2.12
CA ASN A 64 10.43 8.39 -2.63
C ASN A 64 11.88 8.46 -2.17
N VAL A 65 12.31 7.41 -1.51
CA VAL A 65 13.63 7.24 -0.90
C VAL A 65 13.97 8.37 0.08
N PHE A 66 13.62 8.16 1.35
CA PHE A 66 13.93 9.06 2.45
C PHE A 66 14.61 8.31 3.59
N ARG A 67 15.44 9.00 4.38
CA ARG A 67 16.08 8.44 5.57
C ARG A 67 16.05 9.47 6.68
N TYR A 68 15.22 9.23 7.69
CA TYR A 68 15.14 10.05 8.89
C TYR A 68 15.88 9.34 10.01
N LYS A 69 17.08 9.85 10.28
CA LYS A 69 17.98 9.28 11.32
C LYS A 69 17.85 10.00 12.64
N GLN A 70 17.51 11.29 12.57
CA GLN A 70 17.42 12.16 13.74
C GLN A 70 15.97 12.37 14.14
N GLN A 71 15.74 12.51 15.45
CA GLN A 71 14.43 12.77 16.02
C GLN A 71 13.78 14.04 15.43
N SER A 72 14.57 15.11 15.23
CA SER A 72 14.12 16.36 14.59
C SER A 72 13.53 16.16 13.19
N GLN A 73 14.07 15.23 12.39
CA GLN A 73 13.56 14.93 11.05
C GLN A 73 12.23 14.15 11.12
N ARG A 74 12.07 13.29 12.12
CA ARG A 74 10.81 12.57 12.38
C ARG A 74 9.74 13.53 12.88
N ASP A 75 10.06 14.37 13.86
CA ASP A 75 9.17 15.42 14.37
C ASP A 75 8.73 16.36 13.25
N ARG A 76 9.66 16.68 12.34
CA ARG A 76 9.36 17.48 11.17
C ARG A 76 8.37 16.79 10.24
N PHE A 77 8.62 15.52 9.90
CA PHE A 77 7.71 14.73 9.08
C PHE A 77 6.30 14.69 9.68
N VAL A 78 6.20 14.43 11.00
CA VAL A 78 4.93 14.46 11.72
C VAL A 78 4.27 15.84 11.66
N SER A 79 5.03 16.92 11.84
CA SER A 79 4.51 18.29 11.74
C SER A 79 3.95 18.62 10.35
N ILE A 80 4.57 18.08 9.30
CA ILE A 80 4.08 18.21 7.92
C ILE A 80 2.77 17.46 7.75
N LEU A 81 2.68 16.22 8.23
CA LEU A 81 1.45 15.45 8.23
C LEU A 81 0.34 16.15 9.02
N HIS A 82 0.67 16.73 10.17
CA HIS A 82 -0.26 17.52 10.97
C HIS A 82 -0.77 18.74 10.20
N SER A 83 0.13 19.49 9.56
CA SER A 83 -0.27 20.63 8.75
C SER A 83 -1.16 20.22 7.57
N ALA A 84 -0.91 19.06 6.94
CA ALA A 84 -1.67 18.58 5.80
C ALA A 84 -2.95 17.79 6.17
N SER A 85 -3.12 17.42 7.45
CA SER A 85 -4.14 16.45 7.90
C SER A 85 -5.56 16.72 7.39
N ALA A 86 -6.00 17.98 7.37
CA ALA A 86 -7.34 18.37 6.93
C ALA A 86 -7.58 18.27 5.41
N THR A 87 -6.52 18.23 4.60
CA THR A 87 -6.59 18.31 3.13
C THR A 87 -5.99 17.11 2.41
N LEU A 88 -5.12 16.34 3.08
CA LEU A 88 -4.40 15.23 2.47
C LEU A 88 -5.33 14.09 2.04
N GLU A 89 -5.34 13.81 0.75
CA GLU A 89 -6.15 12.76 0.12
C GLU A 89 -5.32 11.54 -0.28
N VAL A 90 -4.06 11.77 -0.66
CA VAL A 90 -3.13 10.76 -1.14
C VAL A 90 -1.78 10.89 -0.44
N LEU A 91 -1.34 9.80 0.18
CA LEU A 91 -0.01 9.69 0.81
C LEU A 91 0.74 8.48 0.26
N ILE A 92 1.91 8.74 -0.32
CA ILE A 92 2.77 7.70 -0.88
C ILE A 92 4.15 7.77 -0.25
N LEU A 93 4.53 6.73 0.47
CA LEU A 93 5.83 6.59 1.10
C LEU A 93 6.54 5.38 0.50
N ARG A 94 7.66 5.61 -0.18
CA ARG A 94 8.46 4.56 -0.83
C ARG A 94 9.90 4.55 -0.36
N ARG A 95 10.46 3.35 -0.16
CA ARG A 95 11.89 3.08 0.11
C ARG A 95 12.45 3.94 1.24
N GLY A 96 11.64 4.13 2.27
CA GLY A 96 11.88 5.05 3.38
C GLY A 96 12.46 4.36 4.60
N GLN A 97 13.19 5.11 5.44
CA GLN A 97 13.69 4.63 6.72
C GLN A 97 13.39 5.64 7.84
N PHE A 98 12.80 5.15 8.93
CA PHE A 98 12.66 5.82 10.22
C PHE A 98 13.56 5.11 11.24
N ASP A 99 14.68 5.72 11.60
CA ASP A 99 15.72 5.13 12.46
C ASP A 99 15.76 5.83 13.85
N PRO A 100 15.54 5.12 14.97
CA PRO A 100 15.55 5.65 16.32
C PRO A 100 16.98 5.65 16.87
N THR A 101 17.90 6.47 16.33
CA THR A 101 19.30 6.42 16.81
C THR A 101 19.54 6.96 18.23
N SER A 102 18.50 7.29 19.02
CA SER A 102 18.68 7.67 20.43
C SER A 102 17.38 7.61 21.24
N GLY A 103 17.21 6.56 22.06
CA GLY A 103 16.51 6.46 23.37
C GLY A 103 15.27 7.30 23.73
N SER A 104 14.63 8.00 22.81
CA SER A 104 13.53 8.94 23.05
C SER A 104 12.33 8.51 22.20
N GLY A 105 11.58 7.54 22.72
CA GLY A 105 10.64 6.73 21.96
C GLY A 105 9.21 7.28 21.77
N SER A 106 8.81 8.43 22.33
CA SER A 106 7.38 8.82 22.31
C SER A 106 7.05 10.23 21.81
N ALA A 107 7.93 11.22 21.98
CA ALA A 107 7.54 12.63 21.81
C ALA A 107 7.05 13.00 20.39
N SER A 108 7.59 12.40 19.32
CA SER A 108 7.10 12.68 17.95
C SER A 108 5.66 12.25 17.75
N LEU A 109 5.25 11.15 18.37
CA LEU A 109 3.96 10.51 18.10
C LEU A 109 2.82 11.21 18.82
N GLU A 110 3.11 11.94 19.90
CA GLU A 110 2.14 12.82 20.57
C GLU A 110 1.62 13.93 19.63
N LEU A 111 2.40 14.28 18.61
CA LEU A 111 2.03 15.28 17.60
C LEU A 111 1.39 14.67 16.35
N MET A 112 1.29 13.33 16.29
CA MET A 112 0.71 12.66 15.12
C MET A 112 -0.78 13.00 15.03
N PRO A 113 -1.30 13.31 13.84
CA PRO A 113 -2.72 13.52 13.67
C PRO A 113 -3.49 12.30 14.11
N THR A 114 -4.52 12.51 14.92
CA THR A 114 -5.42 11.44 15.35
C THR A 114 -6.40 11.05 14.25
N ILE A 115 -6.60 11.91 13.24
CA ILE A 115 -7.49 11.67 12.12
C ILE A 115 -6.97 12.33 10.83
N PHE A 116 -7.12 11.60 9.72
CA PHE A 116 -7.03 12.13 8.37
C PHE A 116 -8.41 12.03 7.68
N PRO A 117 -9.26 13.07 7.75
CA PRO A 117 -10.65 13.00 7.30
C PRO A 117 -10.82 12.85 5.77
N ARG A 118 -9.75 13.01 4.99
CA ARG A 118 -9.78 12.93 3.53
C ARG A 118 -8.82 11.90 2.93
N LEU A 119 -7.99 11.24 3.74
CA LEU A 119 -6.97 10.33 3.25
C LEU A 119 -7.62 9.02 2.76
N THR A 120 -7.81 8.93 1.46
CA THR A 120 -8.48 7.81 0.78
C THR A 120 -7.50 6.84 0.14
N PHE A 121 -6.25 7.27 -0.11
CA PHE A 121 -5.22 6.44 -0.72
C PHE A 121 -3.88 6.51 0.03
N LEU A 122 -3.40 5.35 0.48
CA LEU A 122 -2.14 5.16 1.19
C LEU A 122 -1.27 4.10 0.50
N VAL A 123 -0.01 4.44 0.25
CA VAL A 123 1.03 3.51 -0.21
C VAL A 123 2.17 3.48 0.79
N LEU A 124 2.49 2.28 1.26
CA LEU A 124 3.62 1.97 2.14
C LEU A 124 4.50 0.95 1.43
N ASP A 125 5.58 1.40 0.82
CA ASP A 125 6.46 0.57 0.01
C ASP A 125 7.89 0.56 0.52
N ALA A 126 8.43 -0.60 0.86
CA ALA A 126 9.81 -0.77 1.33
C ALA A 126 10.18 0.21 2.47
N ILE A 127 9.26 0.38 3.43
CA ILE A 127 9.44 1.25 4.59
C ILE A 127 10.05 0.46 5.73
N VAL A 128 11.14 0.99 6.28
CA VAL A 128 11.87 0.39 7.39
C VAL A 128 11.71 1.28 8.60
N GLU A 129 11.02 0.77 9.61
CA GLU A 129 10.88 1.46 10.90
C GLU A 129 11.41 0.56 12.00
N TYR A 130 12.48 0.99 12.68
CA TYR A 130 13.02 0.29 13.84
C TYR A 130 12.33 0.88 15.07
N CYS A 131 11.40 0.17 15.69
CA CYS A 131 10.82 0.57 16.97
C CYS A 131 10.30 -0.68 17.68
N ASP A 132 10.38 -0.69 19.02
CA ASP A 132 9.62 -1.65 19.82
C ASP A 132 8.13 -1.40 19.58
N SER A 133 7.39 -2.49 19.36
CA SER A 133 6.17 -2.60 18.54
C SER A 133 4.93 -1.79 18.93
N ALA A 134 4.97 -0.95 19.96
CA ALA A 134 3.81 -0.19 20.43
C ALA A 134 3.63 1.18 19.73
N HIS A 135 4.72 1.80 19.25
CA HIS A 135 4.73 3.22 18.90
C HIS A 135 5.54 3.48 17.61
N SER A 136 4.90 3.23 16.46
CA SER A 136 5.47 3.41 15.12
C SER A 136 4.70 4.46 14.31
N ILE A 137 5.40 5.26 13.51
CA ILE A 137 4.81 6.28 12.64
C ILE A 137 3.85 5.64 11.65
N VAL A 138 4.21 4.47 11.09
CA VAL A 138 3.34 3.74 10.17
C VAL A 138 2.08 3.24 10.88
N GLY A 139 2.22 2.75 12.12
CA GLY A 139 1.11 2.28 12.94
C GLY A 139 0.13 3.40 13.26
N GLU A 140 0.61 4.55 13.74
CA GLU A 140 -0.24 5.71 14.02
C GLU A 140 -0.89 6.28 12.75
N LEU A 141 -0.17 6.32 11.63
CA LEU A 141 -0.72 6.74 10.35
C LEU A 141 -1.90 5.86 9.92
N CYS A 142 -1.72 4.55 10.03
CA CYS A 142 -2.77 3.56 9.77
C CYS A 142 -3.97 3.73 10.71
N ARG A 143 -3.74 4.03 12.00
CA ARG A 143 -4.84 4.28 12.96
C ARG A 143 -5.62 5.54 12.59
N ALA A 144 -4.95 6.60 12.17
CA ALA A 144 -5.59 7.88 11.85
C ALA A 144 -6.33 7.89 10.50
N ALA A 145 -6.05 6.95 9.60
CA ALA A 145 -6.60 6.86 8.24
C ALA A 145 -7.98 6.18 8.19
N HIS A 146 -8.98 6.73 8.88
CA HIS A 146 -10.31 6.09 9.04
C HIS A 146 -11.19 6.02 7.79
N VAL A 147 -10.90 6.83 6.76
CA VAL A 147 -11.66 6.87 5.50
C VAL A 147 -10.88 6.27 4.32
N LEU A 148 -9.87 5.46 4.64
CA LEU A 148 -8.99 4.87 3.64
C LEU A 148 -9.75 3.89 2.74
N GLU A 149 -9.77 4.12 1.43
CA GLU A 149 -10.44 3.25 0.46
C GLU A 149 -9.44 2.31 -0.23
N ARG A 150 -8.22 2.81 -0.44
CA ARG A 150 -7.15 2.11 -1.16
C ARG A 150 -5.88 2.05 -0.33
N LEU A 151 -5.39 0.83 -0.10
CA LEU A 151 -4.17 0.57 0.65
C LEU A 151 -3.20 -0.30 -0.16
N HIS A 152 -1.96 0.15 -0.30
CA HIS A 152 -0.88 -0.63 -0.88
C HIS A 152 0.19 -0.84 0.19
N ILE A 153 0.47 -2.09 0.53
CA ILE A 153 1.57 -2.47 1.41
C ILE A 153 2.51 -3.32 0.57
N VAL A 154 3.66 -2.77 0.21
CA VAL A 154 4.58 -3.37 -0.76
C VAL A 154 5.96 -3.48 -0.14
N ARG A 155 6.64 -4.62 -0.29
CA ARG A 155 8.05 -4.81 0.13
C ARG A 155 8.29 -4.44 1.61
N TYR A 156 7.25 -4.52 2.44
CA TYR A 156 7.35 -4.21 3.85
C TYR A 156 7.75 -5.47 4.60
N PHE A 157 8.70 -5.38 5.54
CA PHE A 157 9.15 -6.56 6.29
C PHE A 157 7.98 -7.21 7.05
N PRO A 158 7.62 -8.48 6.73
CA PRO A 158 6.40 -9.11 7.23
C PRO A 158 6.29 -9.09 8.75
N SER A 159 7.37 -9.41 9.47
CA SER A 159 7.38 -9.46 10.94
C SER A 159 6.90 -8.18 11.64
N ARG A 160 7.03 -7.02 10.98
CA ARG A 160 6.65 -5.72 11.56
C ARG A 160 5.24 -5.29 11.15
N VAL A 161 4.85 -5.41 9.88
CA VAL A 161 3.45 -5.15 9.45
C VAL A 161 2.48 -6.12 10.11
N HIS A 162 2.86 -7.39 10.22
CA HIS A 162 2.06 -8.37 10.94
C HIS A 162 1.91 -7.98 12.41
N ALA A 163 2.97 -7.59 13.12
CA ALA A 163 2.84 -7.11 14.50
C ALA A 163 1.85 -5.94 14.64
N TYR A 164 1.76 -5.03 13.66
CA TYR A 164 0.79 -3.94 13.66
C TYR A 164 -0.64 -4.42 13.39
N LEU A 165 -0.85 -5.20 12.33
CA LEU A 165 -2.16 -5.78 11.98
C LEU A 165 -2.68 -6.75 13.06
N HIS A 166 -1.78 -7.38 13.83
CA HIS A 166 -2.10 -8.28 14.94
C HIS A 166 -2.33 -7.57 16.28
N SER A 167 -2.11 -6.25 16.39
CA SER A 167 -2.30 -5.52 17.66
C SER A 167 -3.77 -5.40 18.12
N GLY A 168 -4.72 -6.11 17.50
CA GLY A 168 -6.16 -6.06 17.77
C GLY A 168 -6.82 -4.69 17.56
N SER A 169 -6.02 -3.66 17.28
CA SER A 169 -6.40 -2.25 17.31
C SER A 169 -6.46 -1.63 15.92
N LEU A 170 -5.91 -2.30 14.90
CA LEU A 170 -5.92 -1.83 13.51
C LEU A 170 -6.99 -2.58 12.71
N CYS A 171 -8.08 -1.87 12.46
CA CYS A 171 -9.14 -2.27 11.54
C CYS A 171 -9.27 -1.18 10.47
N PHE A 172 -9.36 -1.60 9.21
CA PHE A 172 -9.54 -0.74 8.04
C PHE A 172 -10.93 -0.99 7.43
N PRO A 173 -12.01 -0.55 8.11
CA PRO A 173 -13.37 -0.90 7.73
C PRO A 173 -13.82 -0.28 6.40
N THR A 174 -13.09 0.72 5.90
CA THR A 174 -13.40 1.42 4.65
C THR A 174 -12.56 0.94 3.47
N VAL A 175 -11.52 0.13 3.69
CA VAL A 175 -10.63 -0.30 2.61
C VAL A 175 -11.37 -1.29 1.71
N ARG A 176 -11.48 -0.94 0.43
CA ARG A 176 -12.13 -1.73 -0.63
C ARG A 176 -11.11 -2.35 -1.57
N PHE A 177 -9.94 -1.72 -1.71
CA PHE A 177 -8.83 -2.22 -2.52
C PHE A 177 -7.58 -2.40 -1.65
N LEU A 178 -7.01 -3.60 -1.64
CA LEU A 178 -5.74 -3.92 -1.00
C LEU A 178 -4.76 -4.52 -2.01
N ARG A 179 -3.58 -3.90 -2.15
CA ARG A 179 -2.40 -4.53 -2.75
C ARG A 179 -1.42 -4.90 -1.66
N TYR A 180 -1.03 -6.16 -1.62
CA TYR A 180 -0.11 -6.70 -0.62
C TYR A 180 1.02 -7.44 -1.34
N PHE A 181 2.24 -6.89 -1.30
CA PHE A 181 3.42 -7.56 -1.86
C PHE A 181 4.37 -7.99 -0.76
N VAL A 182 4.66 -9.28 -0.69
CA VAL A 182 5.64 -9.86 0.22
C VAL A 182 6.91 -10.19 -0.55
N PRO A 183 8.07 -9.61 -0.21
CA PRO A 183 9.30 -9.93 -0.92
C PRO A 183 9.66 -11.40 -0.73
N ASP A 184 10.05 -12.07 -1.82
CA ASP A 184 10.58 -13.44 -1.82
C ASP A 184 11.91 -13.49 -1.05
N GLN A 185 11.83 -13.69 0.25
CA GLN A 185 12.97 -14.15 1.05
C GLN A 185 12.52 -15.29 1.97
N ALA A 186 12.77 -16.50 1.49
CA ALA A 186 13.29 -17.73 2.11
C ALA A 186 13.10 -18.06 3.61
N ASP A 187 12.41 -17.27 4.44
CA ASP A 187 12.42 -17.44 5.89
C ASP A 187 11.14 -16.90 6.56
N TRP A 188 9.98 -17.14 5.94
CA TRP A 188 8.68 -17.01 6.62
C TRP A 188 8.70 -17.68 8.00
N ASP A 189 9.31 -18.86 8.07
CA ASP A 189 9.44 -19.66 9.29
C ASP A 189 10.42 -19.08 10.33
N LYS A 190 11.41 -18.27 9.91
CA LYS A 190 12.40 -17.68 10.84
C LYS A 190 12.04 -16.27 11.31
N PHE A 191 11.27 -15.52 10.52
CA PHE A 191 10.88 -14.15 10.89
C PHE A 191 9.53 -14.06 11.60
N ILE A 192 8.73 -15.13 11.58
CA ILE A 192 7.45 -15.21 12.29
C ILE A 192 7.40 -16.54 13.05
N PRO A 193 7.81 -16.58 14.33
CA PRO A 193 7.63 -17.77 15.15
C PRO A 193 6.14 -17.96 15.40
N GLY A 194 5.58 -19.03 14.85
CA GLY A 194 4.18 -19.41 15.03
C GLY A 194 3.33 -19.02 13.84
N HIS A 195 2.49 -19.94 13.39
CA HIS A 195 1.43 -19.74 12.42
C HIS A 195 0.90 -18.30 12.44
N THR A 196 1.23 -17.55 11.37
CA THR A 196 0.78 -16.18 11.16
C THR A 196 -0.74 -16.13 11.34
N ASP A 197 -1.25 -15.23 12.18
CA ASP A 197 -2.69 -15.15 12.44
C ASP A 197 -3.40 -14.44 11.28
N TRP A 198 -3.46 -15.11 10.13
CA TRP A 198 -4.16 -14.66 8.94
C TRP A 198 -5.64 -14.33 9.21
N HIS A 199 -6.23 -14.83 10.31
CA HIS A 199 -7.57 -14.41 10.73
C HIS A 199 -7.59 -12.92 11.07
N ASN A 200 -6.62 -12.42 11.85
CA ASN A 200 -6.52 -10.99 12.16
C ASN A 200 -6.31 -10.15 10.91
N PHE A 201 -5.50 -10.63 9.96
CA PHE A 201 -5.34 -9.96 8.67
C PHE A 201 -6.66 -9.88 7.91
N ILE A 202 -7.42 -10.99 7.83
CA ILE A 202 -8.71 -11.03 7.17
C ILE A 202 -9.71 -10.08 7.87
N TYR A 203 -9.78 -10.12 9.20
CA TYR A 203 -10.65 -9.26 10.01
C TYR A 203 -10.31 -7.77 9.90
N ALA A 204 -9.06 -7.42 9.60
CA ALA A 204 -8.66 -6.04 9.42
C ALA A 204 -9.32 -5.37 8.19
N PHE A 205 -9.85 -6.14 7.22
CA PHE A 205 -10.40 -5.61 5.97
C PHE A 205 -11.83 -6.11 5.70
N PRO A 206 -12.82 -5.82 6.56
CA PRO A 206 -14.16 -6.42 6.47
C PRO A 206 -14.93 -6.01 5.20
N CYS A 207 -14.60 -4.86 4.61
CA CYS A 207 -15.26 -4.33 3.40
C CYS A 207 -14.44 -4.54 2.11
N LEU A 208 -13.43 -5.41 2.13
CA LEU A 208 -12.56 -5.63 1.00
C LEU A 208 -13.34 -6.17 -0.21
N GLU A 209 -13.19 -5.50 -1.35
CA GLU A 209 -13.83 -5.86 -2.63
C GLU A 209 -12.79 -6.36 -3.64
N GLU A 210 -11.56 -5.87 -3.53
CA GLU A 210 -10.45 -6.24 -4.38
C GLU A 210 -9.18 -6.52 -3.57
N LEU A 211 -8.58 -7.69 -3.81
CA LEU A 211 -7.33 -8.13 -3.19
C LEU A 211 -6.31 -8.52 -4.26
N GLN A 212 -5.13 -7.92 -4.20
CA GLN A 212 -3.99 -8.29 -5.03
C GLN A 212 -2.83 -8.72 -4.15
N ILE A 213 -2.38 -9.96 -4.31
CA ILE A 213 -1.27 -10.51 -3.54
C ILE A 213 -0.17 -11.00 -4.45
N SER A 214 1.04 -10.49 -4.23
CA SER A 214 2.21 -10.93 -4.99
C SER A 214 3.45 -11.11 -4.13
N GLY A 215 4.31 -12.03 -4.57
CA GLY A 215 5.49 -12.48 -3.82
C GLY A 215 5.14 -13.29 -2.57
N GLY A 216 6.00 -14.26 -2.22
CA GLY A 216 5.71 -15.27 -1.20
C GLY A 216 4.60 -16.26 -1.59
N ASP A 217 4.32 -17.21 -0.71
CA ASP A 217 3.23 -18.20 -0.87
C ASP A 217 1.95 -17.71 -0.14
N PRO A 218 0.86 -17.34 -0.86
CA PRO A 218 -0.40 -16.92 -0.24
C PRO A 218 -1.26 -18.08 0.26
N THR A 219 -0.84 -19.33 0.10
CA THR A 219 -1.59 -20.54 0.48
C THR A 219 -2.07 -20.54 1.94
N PRO A 220 -1.25 -20.17 2.96
CA PRO A 220 -1.71 -20.12 4.35
C PRO A 220 -2.86 -19.13 4.59
N MET A 221 -2.84 -17.98 3.92
CA MET A 221 -3.90 -16.98 3.99
C MET A 221 -5.20 -17.51 3.37
N ILE A 222 -5.10 -18.19 2.22
CA ILE A 222 -6.24 -18.84 1.56
C ILE A 222 -6.87 -19.90 2.48
N HIS A 223 -6.04 -20.74 3.13
CA HIS A 223 -6.53 -21.74 4.07
C HIS A 223 -7.24 -21.11 5.27
N ALA A 224 -6.73 -20.01 5.82
CA ALA A 224 -7.40 -19.27 6.90
C ALA A 224 -8.76 -18.71 6.44
N ALA A 225 -8.83 -18.14 5.24
CA ALA A 225 -10.10 -17.63 4.68
C ALA A 225 -11.14 -18.75 4.53
N VAL A 226 -10.75 -19.92 4.03
CA VAL A 226 -11.63 -21.10 3.94
C VAL A 226 -12.10 -21.56 5.31
N ALA A 227 -11.19 -21.62 6.30
CA ALA A 227 -11.54 -22.03 7.66
C ALA A 227 -12.57 -21.07 8.30
N MET A 228 -12.43 -19.77 8.07
CA MET A 228 -13.38 -18.75 8.52
C MET A 228 -14.75 -18.91 7.85
N ASP A 229 -14.80 -19.12 6.53
CA ASP A 229 -16.05 -19.33 5.80
C ASP A 229 -16.77 -20.61 6.27
N VAL A 230 -16.04 -21.68 6.57
CA VAL A 230 -16.59 -22.92 7.15
C VAL A 230 -17.14 -22.68 8.56
N ALA A 231 -16.41 -21.97 9.41
CA ALA A 231 -16.84 -21.64 10.77
C ALA A 231 -18.12 -20.79 10.75
N ALA A 232 -18.18 -19.78 9.87
CA ALA A 232 -19.34 -18.90 9.71
C ALA A 232 -20.60 -19.67 9.26
N LYS A 233 -20.46 -20.65 8.36
CA LYS A 233 -21.58 -21.55 7.98
C LYS A 233 -22.13 -22.37 9.16
N GLY A 234 -21.27 -22.71 10.12
CA GLY A 234 -21.65 -23.38 11.36
C GLY A 234 -22.27 -22.45 12.41
N GLY A 235 -22.48 -21.17 12.10
CA GLY A 235 -22.96 -20.15 13.05
C GLY A 235 -21.86 -19.58 13.97
N ASN A 236 -20.60 -19.94 13.74
CA ASN A 236 -19.47 -19.53 14.57
C ASN A 236 -18.60 -18.51 13.81
N GLY A 237 -18.78 -17.22 14.10
CA GLY A 237 -17.91 -16.15 13.58
C GLY A 237 -18.42 -15.49 12.30
N SER A 238 -17.54 -14.76 11.62
CA SER A 238 -17.85 -14.02 10.38
C SER A 238 -17.11 -14.63 9.17
N PRO A 239 -17.73 -14.63 7.98
CA PRO A 239 -17.06 -15.12 6.77
C PRO A 239 -15.86 -14.24 6.43
N ALA A 240 -14.87 -14.82 5.76
CA ALA A 240 -13.73 -14.09 5.25
C ALA A 240 -14.18 -13.18 4.10
N TRP A 241 -13.84 -11.89 4.17
CA TRP A 241 -14.08 -10.88 3.13
C TRP A 241 -15.40 -11.08 2.36
N PRO A 242 -16.56 -10.88 2.99
CA PRO A 242 -17.86 -11.19 2.38
C PRO A 242 -18.15 -10.42 1.09
N ARG A 243 -17.45 -9.30 0.85
CA ARG A 243 -17.59 -8.44 -0.33
C ARG A 243 -16.53 -8.66 -1.41
N LEU A 244 -15.56 -9.54 -1.17
CA LEU A 244 -14.46 -9.76 -2.11
C LEU A 244 -15.02 -10.31 -3.42
N ALA A 245 -14.83 -9.54 -4.49
CA ALA A 245 -15.27 -9.87 -5.84
C ALA A 245 -14.08 -10.07 -6.78
N ASN A 246 -12.99 -9.34 -6.57
CA ASN A 246 -11.83 -9.34 -7.46
C ASN A 246 -10.60 -9.85 -6.71
N LEU A 247 -9.95 -10.87 -7.27
CA LEU A 247 -8.78 -11.49 -6.65
C LEU A 247 -7.66 -11.67 -7.67
N ALA A 248 -6.48 -11.13 -7.36
CA ALA A 248 -5.25 -11.40 -8.09
C ALA A 248 -4.27 -12.16 -7.18
N LEU A 249 -3.89 -13.37 -7.58
CA LEU A 249 -2.95 -14.24 -6.87
C LEU A 249 -1.72 -14.51 -7.73
N PHE A 250 -0.57 -14.05 -7.28
CA PHE A 250 0.73 -14.38 -7.85
C PHE A 250 1.45 -15.33 -6.89
N GLY A 251 2.06 -16.40 -7.42
CA GLY A 251 2.79 -17.39 -6.61
C GLY A 251 1.95 -18.47 -5.89
N ALA A 252 0.61 -18.40 -5.92
CA ALA A 252 -0.24 -19.44 -5.32
C ALA A 252 -0.17 -20.77 -6.09
N HIS A 253 -0.26 -21.91 -5.41
CA HIS A 253 -0.42 -23.20 -6.09
C HIS A 253 -1.79 -23.28 -6.80
N GLU A 254 -1.83 -23.64 -8.08
CA GLU A 254 -3.04 -23.60 -8.93
C GLU A 254 -4.22 -24.35 -8.30
N ALA A 255 -3.97 -25.58 -7.83
CA ALA A 255 -4.98 -26.39 -7.17
C ALA A 255 -5.60 -25.71 -5.92
N ILE A 256 -4.83 -24.90 -5.20
CA ILE A 256 -5.31 -24.14 -4.04
C ILE A 256 -6.18 -22.97 -4.51
N ALA A 257 -5.73 -22.22 -5.52
CA ALA A 257 -6.50 -21.12 -6.09
C ALA A 257 -7.85 -21.61 -6.64
N ILE A 258 -7.86 -22.71 -7.43
CA ILE A 258 -9.10 -23.31 -7.95
C ILE A 258 -10.04 -23.73 -6.81
N ARG A 259 -9.53 -24.43 -5.81
CA ARG A 259 -10.32 -24.86 -4.64
C ARG A 259 -10.90 -23.69 -3.88
N PHE A 260 -10.17 -22.58 -3.77
CA PHE A 260 -10.66 -21.37 -3.12
C PHE A 260 -11.83 -20.76 -3.91
N VAL A 261 -11.69 -20.61 -5.22
CA VAL A 261 -12.76 -20.07 -6.08
C VAL A 261 -14.03 -20.95 -6.00
N GLN A 262 -13.87 -22.27 -6.08
CA GLN A 262 -14.96 -23.23 -5.92
C GLN A 262 -15.61 -23.13 -4.53
N HIS A 263 -14.81 -23.03 -3.48
CA HIS A 263 -15.29 -22.87 -2.10
C HIS A 263 -16.13 -21.60 -1.96
N ARG A 264 -15.64 -20.47 -2.47
CA ARG A 264 -16.31 -19.17 -2.44
C ARG A 264 -17.66 -19.20 -3.16
N ALA A 265 -17.71 -19.80 -4.34
CA ALA A 265 -18.96 -20.01 -5.07
C ALA A 265 -19.96 -20.86 -4.25
N ALA A 266 -19.51 -21.98 -3.68
CA ALA A 266 -20.32 -22.84 -2.81
C ALA A 266 -20.67 -22.20 -1.46
N ALA A 267 -19.98 -21.13 -1.05
CA ALA A 267 -20.25 -20.37 0.16
C ALA A 267 -21.22 -19.21 -0.06
N GLY A 268 -21.69 -18.96 -1.28
CA GLY A 268 -22.58 -17.84 -1.59
C GLY A 268 -21.85 -16.49 -1.66
N HIS A 269 -20.52 -16.53 -1.78
CA HIS A 269 -19.66 -15.35 -1.91
C HIS A 269 -18.79 -15.44 -3.18
N PRO A 270 -19.40 -15.56 -4.38
CA PRO A 270 -18.67 -15.81 -5.61
C PRO A 270 -17.74 -14.65 -5.97
N LEU A 271 -16.56 -15.00 -6.49
CA LEU A 271 -15.66 -14.03 -7.11
C LEU A 271 -16.18 -13.69 -8.52
N SER A 272 -16.02 -12.45 -8.95
CA SER A 272 -16.34 -11.99 -10.31
C SER A 272 -15.14 -12.08 -11.24
N VAL A 273 -13.95 -11.75 -10.74
CA VAL A 273 -12.70 -11.73 -11.50
C VAL A 273 -11.60 -12.43 -10.72
N VAL A 274 -10.90 -13.35 -11.40
CA VAL A 274 -9.69 -14.00 -10.87
C VAL A 274 -8.56 -13.82 -11.86
N ALA A 275 -7.50 -13.12 -11.42
CA ALA A 275 -6.23 -13.04 -12.12
C ALA A 275 -5.24 -14.01 -11.46
N TYR A 276 -4.59 -14.86 -12.25
CA TYR A 276 -3.69 -15.90 -11.75
C TYR A 276 -2.47 -16.09 -12.65
N GLU A 277 -1.31 -16.27 -12.01
CA GLU A 277 -0.04 -16.56 -12.65
C GLU A 277 0.21 -18.06 -12.61
N GLY A 278 0.17 -18.71 -13.78
CA GLY A 278 0.33 -20.17 -13.86
C GLY A 278 0.31 -20.70 -15.30
N TRP A 279 0.99 -21.82 -15.51
CA TRP A 279 1.30 -22.34 -16.85
C TRP A 279 0.18 -23.21 -17.46
N LEU A 280 -0.80 -23.65 -16.67
CA LEU A 280 -1.84 -24.63 -17.05
C LEU A 280 -3.22 -23.98 -17.33
N LEU A 281 -3.20 -22.86 -18.05
CA LEU A 281 -4.34 -21.94 -18.24
C LEU A 281 -5.66 -22.58 -18.73
N ILE A 282 -5.60 -23.60 -19.60
CA ILE A 282 -6.80 -24.13 -20.29
C ILE A 282 -7.78 -24.83 -19.33
N ARG A 283 -7.27 -25.59 -18.34
CA ARG A 283 -8.17 -26.26 -17.38
C ARG A 283 -8.76 -25.27 -16.39
N THR A 284 -7.96 -24.29 -15.96
CA THR A 284 -8.37 -23.22 -15.05
C THR A 284 -9.47 -22.35 -15.67
N GLU A 285 -9.31 -21.96 -16.94
CA GLU A 285 -10.28 -21.16 -17.70
C GLU A 285 -11.66 -21.82 -17.76
N ARG A 286 -11.70 -23.12 -18.07
CA ARG A 286 -12.97 -23.86 -18.16
C ARG A 286 -13.69 -23.93 -16.81
N ILE A 287 -12.95 -24.24 -15.74
CA ILE A 287 -13.52 -24.33 -14.39
C ILE A 287 -14.09 -22.97 -13.96
N PHE A 288 -13.41 -21.87 -14.27
CA PHE A 288 -13.88 -20.53 -13.93
C PHE A 288 -15.06 -20.07 -14.79
N ALA A 289 -15.08 -20.42 -16.08
CA ALA A 289 -16.23 -20.19 -16.94
C ALA A 289 -17.49 -20.91 -16.42
N ASP A 290 -17.36 -22.18 -15.99
CA ASP A 290 -18.47 -22.96 -15.40
C ASP A 290 -18.99 -22.33 -14.08
N LEU A 291 -18.17 -21.50 -13.41
CA LEU A 291 -18.52 -20.77 -12.19
C LEU A 291 -18.94 -19.31 -12.43
N ASN A 292 -19.10 -18.88 -13.69
CA ASN A 292 -19.35 -17.48 -14.09
C ASN A 292 -18.27 -16.50 -13.58
N VAL A 293 -17.02 -16.94 -13.51
CA VAL A 293 -15.86 -16.13 -13.09
C VAL A 293 -15.05 -15.73 -14.31
N THR A 294 -14.76 -14.43 -14.44
CA THR A 294 -13.86 -13.94 -15.49
C THR A 294 -12.41 -14.26 -15.11
N PHE A 295 -11.76 -15.07 -15.94
CA PHE A 295 -10.35 -15.40 -15.77
C PHE A 295 -9.43 -14.47 -16.55
N VAL A 296 -8.36 -14.01 -15.91
CA VAL A 296 -7.31 -13.21 -16.57
C VAL A 296 -5.96 -13.91 -16.40
N PRO A 297 -5.39 -14.51 -17.47
CA PRO A 297 -4.08 -15.14 -17.40
C PRO A 297 -2.97 -14.09 -17.27
N LEU A 298 -2.12 -14.23 -16.25
CA LEU A 298 -1.03 -13.27 -16.00
C LEU A 298 0.24 -13.56 -16.85
N ASN A 299 0.29 -14.63 -17.65
CA ASN A 299 1.46 -14.97 -18.49
C ASN A 299 1.71 -13.99 -19.67
N ARG A 300 0.82 -13.01 -19.87
CA ARG A 300 1.00 -11.88 -20.82
C ARG A 300 1.48 -10.60 -20.11
N TRP A 301 1.85 -10.71 -18.85
CA TRP A 301 2.27 -9.60 -17.99
C TRP A 301 3.80 -9.46 -18.04
N PRO A 302 4.38 -8.24 -18.14
CA PRO A 302 5.82 -8.10 -18.24
C PRO A 302 6.51 -8.61 -16.97
N ALA A 303 7.25 -9.71 -17.12
CA ALA A 303 7.96 -10.44 -16.06
C ALA A 303 9.25 -9.76 -15.57
N ASN A 304 9.46 -8.46 -15.84
CA ASN A 304 10.74 -7.81 -15.54
C ASN A 304 10.67 -7.07 -14.21
N GLY A 305 11.47 -7.58 -13.26
CA GLY A 305 11.57 -7.27 -11.83
C GLY A 305 11.76 -5.81 -11.40
N ASP A 306 12.02 -4.88 -12.32
CA ASP A 306 12.64 -3.60 -11.96
C ASP A 306 11.77 -2.36 -12.20
N ASP A 307 10.73 -2.42 -13.05
CA ASP A 307 9.86 -1.28 -13.41
C ASP A 307 8.40 -1.44 -12.92
N TYR A 308 8.23 -1.84 -11.67
CA TYR A 308 6.92 -2.15 -11.07
C TYR A 308 6.03 -0.95 -10.70
N ASP A 309 6.44 0.29 -10.98
CA ASP A 309 5.76 1.48 -10.43
C ASP A 309 4.83 2.23 -11.41
N GLU A 310 4.99 2.13 -12.75
CA GLU A 310 4.22 2.97 -13.71
C GLU A 310 3.25 2.19 -14.62
N ASP A 311 3.58 0.98 -15.11
CA ASP A 311 2.74 0.24 -16.08
C ASP A 311 1.52 -0.49 -15.45
N TRP A 312 1.39 -0.51 -14.12
CA TRP A 312 0.39 -1.32 -13.38
C TRP A 312 -0.99 -0.65 -13.24
N VAL A 313 -1.02 0.68 -13.15
CA VAL A 313 -2.27 1.45 -12.96
C VAL A 313 -3.08 1.46 -14.26
N GLU A 314 -2.43 1.65 -15.42
CA GLU A 314 -3.12 1.70 -16.73
C GLU A 314 -3.76 0.36 -17.13
N TYR A 315 -3.12 -0.78 -16.86
CA TYR A 315 -3.61 -2.09 -17.34
C TYR A 315 -4.81 -2.63 -16.54
N TRP A 316 -4.91 -2.33 -15.24
CA TRP A 316 -6.07 -2.71 -14.42
C TRP A 316 -7.32 -1.88 -14.76
N HIS A 317 -7.14 -0.59 -15.08
CA HIS A 317 -8.22 0.24 -15.60
C HIS A 317 -8.74 -0.25 -16.96
N ILE A 318 -7.89 -0.88 -17.78
CA ILE A 318 -8.29 -1.52 -19.04
C ILE A 318 -9.14 -2.78 -18.77
N ILE A 319 -8.78 -3.61 -17.79
CA ILE A 319 -9.53 -4.83 -17.42
C ILE A 319 -10.91 -4.50 -16.84
N ASN A 320 -11.02 -3.42 -16.06
CA ASN A 320 -12.28 -2.93 -15.49
C ASN A 320 -13.03 -1.93 -16.38
N GLY A 321 -12.63 -1.74 -17.65
CA GLY A 321 -13.33 -0.89 -18.62
C GLY A 321 -13.31 0.62 -18.31
N THR A 322 -12.43 1.08 -17.43
CA THR A 322 -12.35 2.47 -16.97
C THR A 322 -11.32 3.32 -17.73
N LEU A 323 -10.48 2.72 -18.58
CA LEU A 323 -9.63 3.44 -19.55
C LEU A 323 -9.65 2.74 -20.93
N PRO A 324 -9.71 3.48 -22.05
CA PRO A 324 -9.60 2.90 -23.38
C PRO A 324 -8.17 2.41 -23.67
N PHE A 325 -8.06 1.24 -24.31
CA PHE A 325 -6.80 0.60 -24.69
C PHE A 325 -5.99 1.51 -25.63
N ARG A 326 -4.95 2.19 -25.15
CA ARG A 326 -3.96 2.81 -26.04
C ARG A 326 -2.94 1.76 -26.46
N ARG A 327 -3.06 1.27 -27.70
CA ARG A 327 -1.99 0.48 -28.33
C ARG A 327 -0.72 1.34 -28.33
N ARG A 328 0.38 0.85 -27.72
CA ARG A 328 1.72 1.39 -28.02
C ARG A 328 1.91 1.28 -29.55
N PRO A 329 2.38 2.34 -30.23
CA PRO A 329 2.72 2.24 -31.64
C PRO A 329 3.80 1.17 -31.79
N ALA A 330 3.65 0.32 -32.82
CA ALA A 330 4.63 -0.71 -33.12
C ALA A 330 6.01 -0.07 -33.28
N VAL A 331 6.98 -0.52 -32.48
CA VAL A 331 8.38 -0.24 -32.74
C VAL A 331 8.74 -1.06 -33.97
N THR A 332 8.75 -0.41 -35.13
CA THR A 332 9.36 -0.95 -36.33
C THR A 332 10.87 -0.91 -36.13
N SER A 333 11.49 -2.08 -35.93
CA SER A 333 12.91 -2.28 -36.22
C SER A 333 13.10 -2.65 -37.67
#